data_AF-A0A378FSN0-F1
#
_entry.id   AF-A0A378FSN0-F1
#
_cell.length_a   1.000
_cell.length_b   1.000
_cell.length_c   1.000
_cell.angle_alpha   90.00
_cell.angle_beta   90.00
_cell.angle_gamma   90.00
#
_symmetry.space_group_name_H-M   'P 1'
#
loop_
_entity.id
_entity.type
_entity.pdbx_description
1 polymer ?
#
loop_
_entity_poly.entity_id
_entity_poly.type
_entity_poly.pdbx_seq_one_letter_code
_entity_poly.pdbx_strand_id
1 'polypeptide(L)'
;MRIGEVCRIRWEDVNEQQRAVIVRDRKDPRKKAGNHMMVPLLGEAWDIVQRQPKKSELIFPYKPQSVSSGFQRVRDRLGIEDLRYHDMRREAASRLFEAGFSIEEVAQVTGHRNLNLLWQVYTELYPKSLHEKFDKLQKSKNIE
;
A
#
# COMPACT_ATOMS: atom_id res chain seq x y z
N MET A 1 1.19 3.58 -0.39
CA MET A 1 2.35 4.51 -0.41
C MET A 1 2.01 5.83 0.29
N ARG A 2 2.99 6.63 0.77
CA ARG A 2 2.72 7.96 1.37
C ARG A 2 2.48 8.92 0.21
N ILE A 3 1.65 9.93 0.39
CA ILE A 3 1.36 10.86 -0.72
C ILE A 3 2.63 11.53 -1.27
N GLY A 4 3.57 11.92 -0.42
CA GLY A 4 4.86 12.48 -0.86
C GLY A 4 5.77 11.47 -1.56
N GLU A 5 5.56 10.16 -1.36
CA GLU A 5 6.24 9.13 -2.15
C GLU A 5 5.59 9.06 -3.55
N VAL A 6 4.26 8.99 -3.62
CA VAL A 6 3.50 8.92 -4.89
C VAL A 6 3.80 10.11 -5.80
N CYS A 7 3.75 11.34 -5.27
CA CYS A 7 3.98 12.56 -6.05
C CYS A 7 5.44 12.76 -6.50
N ARG A 8 6.38 11.92 -6.06
CA ARG A 8 7.80 11.99 -6.45
C ARG A 8 8.24 10.84 -7.34
N ILE A 9 7.33 9.93 -7.68
CA ILE A 9 7.62 8.82 -8.60
C ILE A 9 7.93 9.39 -9.98
N ARG A 10 9.05 8.95 -10.56
CA ARG A 10 9.48 9.30 -11.91
C ARG A 10 9.14 8.19 -12.92
N TRP A 11 9.02 8.54 -14.19
CA TRP A 11 8.82 7.55 -15.25
C TRP A 11 9.99 6.58 -15.37
N GLU A 12 11.22 7.04 -15.16
CA GLU A 12 12.43 6.20 -15.16
C GLU A 12 12.46 5.15 -14.04
N ASP A 13 11.63 5.31 -13.00
CA ASP A 13 11.52 4.35 -11.90
C ASP A 13 10.54 3.21 -12.19
N VAL A 14 9.82 3.26 -13.32
CA VAL A 14 8.84 2.25 -13.69
C VAL A 14 9.54 1.07 -14.37
N ASN A 15 9.33 -0.12 -13.82
CA ASN A 15 9.71 -1.37 -14.44
C ASN A 15 8.49 -1.99 -15.11
N GLU A 16 8.44 -1.96 -16.44
CA GLU A 16 7.28 -2.46 -17.19
C GLU A 16 7.16 -3.98 -17.16
N GLN A 17 8.27 -4.71 -17.16
CA GLN A 17 8.28 -6.18 -17.14
C GLN A 17 7.71 -6.71 -15.83
N GLN A 18 8.08 -6.08 -14.70
CA GLN A 18 7.64 -6.47 -13.37
C GLN A 18 6.35 -5.75 -12.93
N ARG A 19 5.81 -4.84 -13.75
CA ARG A 19 4.69 -3.94 -13.39
C ARG A 19 4.88 -3.31 -12.02
N ALA A 20 6.07 -2.76 -11.79
CA ALA A 20 6.51 -2.28 -10.49
C ALA A 20 7.15 -0.91 -10.60
N VAL A 21 7.33 -0.26 -9.46
CA VAL A 21 7.99 1.05 -9.39
C VAL A 21 9.00 1.12 -8.27
N ILE A 22 10.15 1.73 -8.55
CA ILE A 22 11.14 2.06 -7.53
C ILE A 22 10.68 3.32 -6.81
N VAL A 23 10.44 3.21 -5.50
CA VAL A 23 10.17 4.38 -4.67
C VAL A 23 11.45 4.82 -3.98
N ARG A 24 11.97 5.97 -4.42
CA ARG A 24 13.22 6.54 -3.94
C ARG A 24 13.09 7.23 -2.57
N ASP A 25 14.21 7.28 -1.85
CA ASP A 25 14.40 7.92 -0.55
C ASP A 25 13.15 7.90 0.34
N ARG A 26 12.67 6.68 0.59
CA ARG A 26 11.47 6.46 1.39
C ARG A 26 11.63 7.11 2.76
N LYS A 27 10.53 7.69 3.21
CA LYS A 27 10.51 8.42 4.48
C LYS A 27 10.80 7.45 5.62
N ASP A 28 11.96 7.64 6.24
CA ASP A 28 12.45 6.93 7.41
C ASP A 28 12.97 7.97 8.41
N PRO A 29 12.67 7.82 9.72
CA PRO A 29 13.10 8.77 10.74
C PRO A 29 14.62 8.77 10.97
N ARG A 30 15.33 7.69 10.64
CA ARG A 30 16.77 7.51 10.90
C ARG A 30 17.62 7.61 9.63
N LYS A 31 17.15 7.14 8.47
CA LYS A 31 17.93 7.18 7.22
C LYS A 31 17.08 7.30 5.96
N LYS A 32 17.02 8.50 5.38
CA LYS A 32 16.26 8.77 4.15
C LYS A 32 17.05 8.48 2.87
N ALA A 33 18.32 8.87 2.82
CA ALA A 33 19.15 8.76 1.61
C ALA A 33 19.51 7.30 1.29
N GLY A 34 19.29 6.89 0.03
CA GLY A 34 19.53 5.54 -0.47
C GLY A 34 18.46 4.52 -0.02
N ASN A 35 17.39 4.97 0.63
CA ASN A 35 16.29 4.12 1.05
C ASN A 35 15.32 3.88 -0.11
N HIS A 36 15.71 3.01 -1.05
CA HIS A 36 14.91 2.65 -2.20
C HIS A 36 14.15 1.35 -1.95
N MET A 37 12.95 1.22 -2.52
CA MET A 37 12.16 -0.01 -2.45
C MET A 37 11.36 -0.18 -3.72
N MET A 38 11.47 -1.35 -4.34
CA MET A 38 10.61 -1.76 -5.44
C MET A 38 9.23 -2.13 -4.87
N VAL A 39 8.17 -1.53 -5.45
CA VAL A 39 6.78 -1.78 -5.05
C VAL A 39 6.00 -2.26 -6.27
N PRO A 40 5.40 -3.47 -6.23
CA PRO A 40 4.54 -3.94 -7.31
C PRO A 40 3.26 -3.11 -7.38
N LEU A 41 2.81 -2.81 -8.60
CA LEU A 41 1.58 -2.07 -8.86
C LEU A 41 0.44 -3.08 -9.11
N LEU A 42 -0.23 -3.48 -8.04
CA LEU A 42 -1.32 -4.46 -8.09
C LEU A 42 -2.64 -3.85 -8.60
N GLY A 43 -3.48 -4.71 -9.20
CA GLY A 43 -4.80 -4.34 -9.69
C GLY A 43 -4.73 -3.18 -10.69
N GLU A 44 -5.67 -2.24 -10.57
CA GLU A 44 -5.75 -1.08 -11.46
C GLU A 44 -4.60 -0.08 -11.30
N ALA A 45 -3.72 -0.23 -10.30
CA ALA A 45 -2.63 0.72 -10.07
C ALA A 45 -1.70 0.81 -11.28
N TRP A 46 -1.43 -0.32 -11.95
CA TRP A 46 -0.66 -0.35 -13.20
C TRP A 46 -1.34 0.48 -14.30
N ASP A 47 -2.63 0.24 -14.52
CA ASP A 47 -3.40 0.90 -15.57
C ASP A 47 -3.59 2.40 -15.28
N ILE A 48 -3.69 2.79 -14.01
CA ILE A 48 -3.72 4.21 -13.60
C ILE A 48 -2.41 4.89 -13.98
N VAL A 49 -1.27 4.24 -13.72
CA VAL A 49 0.05 4.76 -14.11
C VAL A 49 0.15 4.89 -15.62
N GLN A 50 -0.22 3.85 -16.37
CA GLN A 50 -0.14 3.86 -17.84
C GLN A 50 -1.05 4.92 -18.49
N ARG A 51 -2.17 5.26 -17.86
CA ARG A 51 -3.09 6.34 -18.31
C ARG A 51 -2.58 7.75 -18.04
N GLN A 52 -1.52 7.93 -17.24
CA GLN A 52 -1.04 9.28 -16.93
C GLN A 52 -0.38 9.93 -18.15
N PRO A 53 -0.62 11.23 -18.41
CA PRO A 53 0.03 11.94 -19.50
C PRO A 53 1.52 12.14 -19.19
N LYS A 54 2.40 11.74 -20.13
CA LYS A 54 3.86 11.89 -20.03
C LYS A 54 4.33 13.33 -20.33
N LYS A 55 3.85 14.30 -19.55
CA LYS A 55 4.14 15.75 -19.70
C LYS A 55 5.25 16.27 -18.77
N SER A 56 5.77 15.44 -17.87
CA SER A 56 6.86 15.78 -16.96
C SER A 56 7.67 14.52 -16.63
N GLU A 57 8.82 14.67 -15.98
CA GLU A 57 9.62 13.54 -15.45
C GLU A 57 8.85 12.72 -14.39
N LEU A 58 7.92 13.36 -13.67
CA LEU A 58 7.08 12.74 -12.64
C LEU A 58 5.80 12.17 -13.24
N ILE A 59 5.37 11.01 -12.72
CA ILE A 59 4.09 10.38 -13.09
C ILE A 59 2.91 11.19 -12.56
N PHE A 60 3.02 11.68 -11.32
CA PHE A 60 2.00 12.49 -10.65
C PHE A 60 2.60 13.83 -10.22
N PRO A 61 2.70 14.83 -11.11
CA PRO A 61 3.39 16.11 -10.88
C PRO A 61 2.56 17.08 -10.01
N TYR A 62 2.13 16.63 -8.82
CA TYR A 62 1.31 17.40 -7.90
C TYR A 62 2.03 17.66 -6.58
N LYS A 63 1.70 18.79 -5.94
CA LYS A 63 2.15 19.06 -4.57
C LYS A 63 1.39 18.14 -3.59
N PRO A 64 2.08 17.39 -2.71
CA PRO A 64 1.42 16.46 -1.76
C PRO A 64 0.37 17.13 -0.87
N GLN A 65 0.61 18.39 -0.49
CA GLN A 65 -0.33 19.20 0.30
C GLN A 65 -1.62 19.44 -0.48
N SER A 66 -1.52 19.80 -1.77
CA SER A 66 -2.69 20.02 -2.62
C SER A 66 -3.55 18.78 -2.77
N VAL A 67 -2.93 17.60 -2.90
CA VAL A 67 -3.67 16.32 -2.95
C VAL A 67 -4.35 16.04 -1.62
N SER A 68 -3.65 16.26 -0.51
CA SER A 68 -4.20 16.05 0.84
C SER A 68 -5.38 16.97 1.13
N SER A 69 -5.28 18.26 0.76
CA SER A 69 -6.38 19.22 0.87
C SER A 69 -7.54 18.88 -0.06
N GLY A 70 -7.25 18.39 -1.28
CA GLY A 70 -8.27 17.91 -2.21
C GLY A 70 -9.07 16.75 -1.64
N PHE A 71 -8.38 15.76 -1.07
CA PHE A 71 -9.00 14.63 -0.38
C PHE A 71 -9.89 15.08 0.78
N GLN A 72 -9.38 15.98 1.65
CA GLN A 72 -10.15 16.52 2.77
C GLN A 72 -11.43 17.21 2.31
N ARG A 73 -11.36 18.08 1.28
CA ARG A 73 -12.54 18.75 0.74
C ARG A 73 -13.62 17.78 0.25
N VAL A 74 -13.21 16.70 -0.43
CA VAL A 74 -14.17 15.68 -0.92
C VAL A 74 -14.76 14.91 0.24
N ARG A 75 -13.94 14.46 1.19
CA ARG A 75 -14.39 13.79 2.42
C ARG A 75 -15.41 14.63 3.18
N ASP A 76 -15.10 15.91 3.41
CA ASP A 76 -15.95 16.82 4.19
C ASP A 76 -17.29 17.08 3.46
N ARG A 77 -17.24 17.22 2.13
CA ARG A 77 -18.46 17.34 1.30
C ARG A 77 -19.36 16.10 1.39
N LEU A 78 -18.76 14.91 1.52
CA LEU A 78 -19.49 13.65 1.66
C LEU A 78 -19.92 13.35 3.10
N GLY A 79 -19.57 14.21 4.07
CA GLY A 79 -19.92 14.02 5.47
C GLY A 79 -19.22 12.82 6.13
N ILE A 80 -18.05 12.42 5.61
CA ILE A 80 -17.31 11.27 6.15
C ILE A 80 -16.44 11.71 7.32
N GLU A 81 -16.73 11.18 8.49
CA GLU A 81 -15.97 11.44 9.71
C GLU A 81 -14.76 10.49 9.86
N ASP A 82 -13.76 10.94 10.62
CA ASP A 82 -12.54 10.18 11.00
C ASP A 82 -11.71 9.54 9.87
N LEU A 83 -11.93 9.93 8.60
CA LEU A 83 -11.14 9.43 7.48
C LEU A 83 -9.96 10.36 7.15
N ARG A 84 -8.72 9.85 7.16
CA ARG A 84 -7.51 10.56 6.74
C ARG A 84 -6.90 9.89 5.50
N TYR A 85 -6.13 10.66 4.73
CA TYR A 85 -5.49 10.13 3.52
C TYR A 85 -4.57 8.93 3.80
N HIS A 86 -3.90 8.90 4.96
CA HIS A 86 -3.00 7.79 5.29
C HIS A 86 -3.73 6.48 5.60
N ASP A 87 -5.03 6.54 5.91
CA ASP A 87 -5.85 5.35 6.15
C ASP A 87 -6.04 4.53 4.87
N MET A 88 -5.90 5.15 3.69
CA MET A 88 -5.90 4.42 2.41
C MET A 88 -4.79 3.36 2.35
N ARG A 89 -3.65 3.61 3.01
CA ARG A 89 -2.59 2.59 3.11
C ARG A 89 -2.97 1.48 4.10
N ARG A 90 -3.64 1.81 5.20
CA ARG A 90 -4.11 0.82 6.18
C ARG A 90 -5.19 -0.06 5.57
N GLU A 91 -6.16 0.54 4.89
CA GLU A 91 -7.21 -0.15 4.15
C GLU A 91 -6.63 -1.10 3.07
N ALA A 92 -5.63 -0.64 2.31
CA ALA A 92 -4.95 -1.51 1.35
C ALA A 92 -4.26 -2.71 2.03
N ALA A 93 -3.67 -2.52 3.21
CA ALA A 93 -3.09 -3.62 3.97
C ALA A 93 -4.17 -4.61 4.42
N SER A 94 -5.30 -4.11 4.97
CA SER A 94 -6.42 -4.92 5.40
C SER A 94 -6.97 -5.80 4.27
N ARG A 95 -7.25 -5.21 3.10
CA ARG A 95 -7.75 -5.95 1.94
C ARG A 95 -6.81 -7.03 1.45
N LEU A 96 -5.50 -6.77 1.46
CA LEU A 96 -4.52 -7.76 1.04
C LEU A 96 -4.43 -8.91 2.05
N PHE A 97 -4.48 -8.60 3.35
CA PHE A 97 -4.57 -9.64 4.36
C PHE A 97 -5.82 -10.49 4.15
N GLU A 98 -7.00 -9.87 4.01
CA GLU A 98 -8.28 -10.55 3.76
C GLU A 98 -8.22 -11.44 2.50
N ALA A 99 -7.51 -10.99 1.46
CA ALA A 99 -7.26 -11.76 0.25
C ALA A 99 -6.24 -12.90 0.42
N GLY A 100 -5.64 -13.06 1.61
CA GLY A 100 -4.77 -14.18 1.97
C GLY A 100 -3.27 -13.92 1.82
N PHE A 101 -2.85 -12.68 1.54
CA PHE A 101 -1.44 -12.34 1.38
C PHE A 101 -0.69 -12.43 2.72
N SER A 102 0.57 -12.85 2.67
CA SER A 102 1.45 -12.89 3.84
C SER A 102 1.84 -11.49 4.30
N ILE A 103 2.32 -11.36 5.54
CA ILE A 103 2.76 -10.06 6.07
C ILE A 103 3.91 -9.45 5.27
N GLU A 104 4.80 -10.29 4.71
CA GLU A 104 5.91 -9.87 3.85
C GLU A 104 5.42 -9.35 2.50
N GLU A 105 4.46 -10.03 1.89
CA GLU A 105 3.85 -9.59 0.63
C GLU A 105 3.08 -8.28 0.82
N VAL A 106 2.29 -8.19 1.88
CA VAL A 106 1.59 -6.95 2.25
C VAL A 106 2.59 -5.83 2.51
N ALA A 107 3.70 -6.10 3.21
CA ALA A 107 4.76 -5.12 3.43
C ALA A 107 5.38 -4.61 2.14
N GLN A 108 5.61 -5.50 1.18
CA GLN A 108 6.16 -5.15 -0.13
C GLN A 108 5.22 -4.21 -0.90
N VAL A 109 3.93 -4.53 -0.98
CA VAL A 109 2.93 -3.74 -1.71
C VAL A 109 2.64 -2.40 -1.03
N THR A 110 2.48 -2.42 0.29
CA THR A 110 2.13 -1.21 1.06
C THR A 110 3.34 -0.30 1.30
N GLY A 111 4.55 -0.84 1.08
CA GLY A 111 5.83 -0.18 1.28
C GLY A 111 6.16 0.05 2.75
N HIS A 112 5.79 -0.89 3.63
CA HIS A 112 6.17 -0.89 5.04
C HIS A 112 7.51 -1.60 5.24
N ARG A 113 8.40 -1.01 6.02
CA ARG A 113 9.63 -1.68 6.51
C ARG A 113 9.47 -2.25 7.91
N ASN A 114 8.77 -1.52 8.77
CA ASN A 114 8.48 -1.99 10.11
C ASN A 114 7.24 -2.87 10.07
N LEU A 115 7.45 -4.18 10.12
CA LEU A 115 6.38 -5.17 10.12
C LEU A 115 5.49 -5.06 11.36
N ASN A 116 5.95 -4.47 12.47
CA ASN A 116 5.11 -4.31 13.68
C ASN A 116 3.86 -3.45 13.41
N LEU A 117 3.94 -2.48 12.49
CA LEU A 117 2.77 -1.68 12.12
C LEU A 117 1.75 -2.50 11.34
N LEU A 118 2.21 -3.44 10.52
CA LEU A 118 1.34 -4.37 9.81
C LEU A 118 0.83 -5.48 10.71
N TRP A 119 1.62 -5.90 11.69
CA TRP A 119 1.24 -6.88 12.69
C TRP A 119 -0.02 -6.45 13.45
N GLN A 120 -0.12 -5.18 13.84
CA GLN A 120 -1.33 -4.65 14.50
C GLN A 120 -2.59 -4.85 13.64
N VAL A 121 -2.52 -4.44 12.36
CA VAL A 121 -3.62 -4.61 11.40
C VAL A 121 -3.97 -6.09 11.21
N TYR A 122 -2.95 -6.96 11.07
CA TYR A 122 -3.13 -8.39 10.95
C TYR A 122 -3.79 -8.99 12.21
N THR A 123 -3.35 -8.64 13.41
CA THR A 123 -3.91 -9.20 14.64
C THR A 123 -5.36 -8.77 14.89
N GLU A 124 -5.75 -7.57 14.46
CA GLU A 124 -7.13 -7.08 14.57
C GLU A 124 -8.09 -7.86 13.66
N LEU A 125 -7.65 -8.24 12.46
CA LEU A 125 -8.47 -8.93 11.47
C LEU A 125 -8.64 -10.43 11.76
N TYR A 126 -7.66 -11.07 12.40
CA TYR A 126 -7.57 -12.55 12.44
C TYR A 126 -7.94 -13.29 13.75
N PRO A 127 -8.54 -12.73 14.83
CA PRO A 127 -8.75 -13.51 16.06
C PRO A 127 -9.63 -14.76 15.84
N LYS A 128 -10.70 -14.65 15.04
CA LYS A 128 -11.60 -15.77 14.71
C LYS A 128 -11.07 -16.66 13.58
N SER A 129 -10.44 -16.07 12.58
CA SER A 129 -9.93 -16.80 11.41
C SER A 129 -8.78 -17.79 11.75
N LEU A 130 -8.05 -17.56 12.85
CA LEU A 130 -7.05 -18.53 13.32
C LEU A 130 -7.71 -19.82 13.79
N HIS A 131 -8.88 -19.75 14.43
CA HIS A 131 -9.69 -20.93 14.74
C HIS A 131 -10.12 -21.66 13.46
N GLU A 132 -10.63 -20.94 12.46
CA GLU A 132 -11.06 -21.56 11.18
C GLU A 132 -9.90 -22.22 10.41
N LYS A 133 -8.70 -21.58 10.41
CA LYS A 133 -7.49 -22.18 9.84
C LYS A 133 -7.05 -23.42 10.60
N PHE A 134 -7.11 -23.38 11.93
CA PHE A 134 -6.78 -24.53 12.78
C PHE A 134 -7.76 -25.70 12.58
N ASP A 135 -9.05 -25.41 12.49
CA ASP A 135 -10.09 -26.42 12.24
C ASP A 135 -9.91 -27.09 10.86
N LYS A 136 -9.55 -26.32 9.83
CA LYS A 136 -9.21 -26.88 8.51
C LYS A 136 -7.98 -27.80 8.58
N LEU A 137 -6.95 -27.41 9.32
CA LEU A 137 -5.74 -28.21 9.51
C LEU A 137 -6.03 -29.53 10.25
N GLN A 138 -6.89 -29.50 11.27
CA GLN A 138 -7.31 -30.71 11.98
C GLN A 138 -8.12 -31.65 11.08
N LYS A 139 -9.03 -31.09 10.27
CA LYS A 139 -9.80 -31.87 9.30
C LYS A 139 -8.91 -32.52 8.23
N SER A 140 -7.89 -31.82 7.73
CA SER A 140 -6.97 -32.41 6.73
C SER A 140 -6.10 -33.53 7.31
N LYS A 141 -5.79 -33.52 8.61
CA LYS A 141 -5.02 -34.57 9.28
C LYS A 141 -5.83 -35.84 9.60
N ASN A 142 -7.15 -35.72 9.72
CA ASN A 142 -8.04 -36.84 10.04
C ASN A 142 -8.56 -37.59 8.79
N ILE A 143 -8.08 -37.24 7.59
CA ILE A 143 -8.46 -37.86 6.32
C ILE A 143 -7.34 -38.78 5.77
N GLU A 144 -6.17 -38.81 6.42
CA GLU A 144 -5.11 -39.83 6.24
C GLU A 144 -5.23 -40.93 7.29
#